data_AF-D1VTX8-F1
#
_entry.id   AF-D1VTX8-F1
#
_cell.length_a   1.000
_cell.length_b   1.000
_cell.length_c   1.000
_cell.angle_alpha   90.00
_cell.angle_beta   90.00
_cell.angle_gamma   90.00
#
_symmetry.space_group_name_H-M   'P 1'
#
loop_
_entity.id
_entity.type
_entity.pdbx_description
1 polymer ?
#
loop_
_entity_poly.entity_id
_entity_poly.type
_entity_poly.pdbx_seq_one_letter_code
_entity_poly.pdbx_strand_id
1 'polypeptide(L)'
;MKKILSFLLIFTVLIPCTIFAGTEKQVAQKTPQKIQLDGEEVQIPAYIIQGKNYVKLRDFAAILSKTNKKFDISFDKQKKAVVIESGKAYNKTDKDLKENKEASAKATFSEQIVLLDNKEVKVQTANIMDNNYLPIRDLAELVGVKITFNNEKKIVELKTEEKKCCCCGEKTCTCSGDKEKGCTCQCKLHDKDEKECPHCKKCQKSMENKEAKENNSKSENNNKECGCCSSMK
;
A
#
# COMPACT_ATOMS: atom_id res chain seq x y z
N MET A 1 25.98 45.96 -61.48
CA MET A 1 25.10 47.00 -60.90
C MET A 1 23.70 46.87 -61.48
N LYS A 2 22.72 46.41 -60.70
CA LYS A 2 21.33 46.87 -60.75
C LYS A 2 20.61 46.32 -59.52
N LYS A 3 20.25 47.25 -58.64
CA LYS A 3 19.50 47.05 -57.41
C LYS A 3 18.06 46.71 -57.78
N ILE A 4 17.50 45.63 -57.25
CA ILE A 4 16.05 45.48 -57.18
C ILE A 4 15.71 45.11 -55.74
N LEU A 5 15.38 46.16 -55.01
CA LEU A 5 14.67 46.15 -53.77
C LEU A 5 13.28 45.57 -54.05
N SER A 6 12.93 44.43 -53.44
CA SER A 6 11.53 43.99 -53.38
C SER A 6 11.25 43.39 -52.02
N PHE A 7 10.47 44.15 -51.25
CA PHE A 7 9.81 43.77 -50.01
C PHE A 7 9.04 42.46 -50.23
N LEU A 8 9.32 41.42 -49.45
CA LEU A 8 8.37 40.34 -49.25
C LEU A 8 8.10 40.17 -47.75
N LEU A 9 6.82 40.39 -47.45
CA LEU A 9 6.15 40.43 -46.18
C LEU A 9 6.43 39.15 -45.36
N ILE A 10 6.94 39.33 -44.15
CA ILE A 10 7.04 38.30 -43.12
C ILE A 10 5.60 37.87 -42.77
N PHE A 11 5.17 36.70 -43.23
CA PHE A 11 4.04 35.99 -42.65
C PHE A 11 4.62 34.97 -41.66
N THR A 12 4.98 35.44 -40.46
CA THR A 12 5.11 34.56 -39.31
C THR A 12 3.75 33.95 -39.05
N VAL A 13 3.53 32.76 -39.60
CA VAL A 13 2.40 31.92 -39.25
C VAL A 13 2.59 31.56 -37.78
N LEU A 14 1.96 32.34 -36.90
CA LEU A 14 1.57 31.92 -35.57
C LEU A 14 0.62 30.75 -35.78
N ILE A 15 1.18 29.54 -35.92
CA ILE A 15 0.41 28.31 -35.81
C ILE A 15 -0.10 28.32 -34.36
N PRO A 16 -1.41 28.50 -34.11
CA PRO A 16 -1.91 28.22 -32.78
C PRO A 16 -1.71 26.72 -32.60
N CYS A 17 -0.71 26.35 -31.79
CA CYS A 17 -0.57 25.00 -31.28
C CYS A 17 -1.80 24.74 -30.41
N THR A 18 -2.89 24.34 -31.03
CA THR A 18 -4.06 23.84 -30.33
C THR A 18 -3.64 22.53 -29.71
N ILE A 19 -3.22 22.58 -28.45
CA ILE A 19 -3.00 21.39 -27.63
C ILE A 19 -4.37 20.74 -27.48
N PHE A 20 -4.67 19.79 -28.37
CA PHE A 20 -5.77 18.86 -28.16
C PHE A 20 -5.38 18.06 -26.92
N ALA A 21 -6.01 18.33 -25.78
CA ALA A 21 -6.02 17.46 -24.63
C ALA A 21 -6.79 16.18 -25.00
N GLY A 22 -6.19 15.36 -25.87
CA GLY A 22 -6.69 14.04 -26.18
C GLY A 22 -6.53 13.19 -24.94
N THR A 23 -7.62 12.60 -24.46
CA THR A 23 -7.54 11.47 -23.53
C THR A 23 -6.69 10.39 -24.18
N GLU A 24 -5.43 10.25 -23.75
CA GLU A 24 -4.55 9.18 -24.21
C GLU A 24 -5.14 7.84 -23.77
N LYS A 25 -5.68 7.11 -24.74
CA LYS A 25 -6.19 5.76 -24.55
C LYS A 25 -4.98 4.84 -24.53
N GLN A 26 -4.71 4.23 -23.39
CA GLN A 26 -3.64 3.23 -23.27
C GLN A 26 -4.25 1.84 -23.20
N VAL A 27 -3.49 0.84 -23.65
CA VAL A 27 -3.87 -0.57 -23.55
C VAL A 27 -3.42 -1.09 -22.19
N ALA A 28 -4.36 -1.61 -21.42
CA ALA A 28 -4.11 -2.32 -20.17
C ALA A 28 -4.03 -3.82 -20.44
N GLN A 29 -2.93 -4.45 -20.06
CA GLN A 29 -2.73 -5.89 -20.26
C GLN A 29 -2.84 -6.64 -18.94
N LYS A 30 -3.58 -7.73 -18.89
CA LYS A 30 -3.72 -8.51 -17.66
C LYS A 30 -2.33 -9.01 -17.24
N THR A 31 -2.01 -8.90 -15.95
CA THR A 31 -0.71 -9.32 -15.41
C THR A 31 -0.86 -10.48 -14.43
N PRO A 32 -0.01 -11.52 -14.50
CA PRO A 32 0.02 -12.61 -13.53
C PRO A 32 0.85 -12.26 -12.29
N GLN A 33 1.18 -10.97 -12.07
CA GLN A 33 2.03 -10.53 -10.96
C GLN A 33 1.48 -11.02 -9.63
N LYS A 34 2.26 -11.85 -8.94
CA LYS A 34 1.97 -12.33 -7.59
C LYS A 34 2.12 -11.21 -6.58
N ILE A 35 1.18 -11.15 -5.63
CA ILE A 35 1.16 -10.17 -4.55
C ILE A 35 1.01 -10.92 -3.22
N GLN A 36 1.80 -10.53 -2.24
CA GLN A 36 1.69 -10.99 -0.86
C GLN A 36 1.25 -9.84 0.04
N LEU A 37 0.38 -10.13 1.00
CA LEU A 37 -0.04 -9.25 2.07
C LEU A 37 0.40 -9.87 3.40
N ASP A 38 1.26 -9.18 4.12
CA ASP A 38 1.80 -9.62 5.42
C ASP A 38 2.38 -11.06 5.39
N GLY A 39 2.97 -11.44 4.25
CA GLY A 39 3.60 -12.73 4.03
C GLY A 39 2.69 -13.80 3.40
N GLU A 40 1.38 -13.56 3.32
CA GLU A 40 0.42 -14.48 2.69
C GLU A 40 0.15 -14.07 1.24
N GLU A 41 0.14 -15.03 0.31
CA GLU A 41 -0.23 -14.75 -1.09
C GLU A 41 -1.71 -14.41 -1.20
N VAL A 42 -2.02 -13.28 -1.83
CA VAL A 42 -3.40 -12.82 -2.04
C VAL A 42 -3.70 -12.73 -3.53
N GLN A 43 -4.89 -13.19 -3.91
CA GLN A 43 -5.36 -13.03 -5.28
C GLN A 43 -6.00 -11.66 -5.45
N ILE A 44 -5.31 -10.79 -6.19
CA ILE A 44 -5.82 -9.48 -6.56
C ILE A 44 -5.68 -9.26 -8.07
N PRO A 45 -6.80 -9.15 -8.81
CA PRO A 45 -6.77 -8.92 -10.25
C PRO A 45 -6.11 -7.58 -10.58
N ALA A 46 -5.15 -7.62 -11.50
CA ALA A 46 -4.39 -6.43 -11.89
C ALA A 46 -4.21 -6.35 -13.41
N TYR A 47 -3.93 -5.12 -13.87
CA TYR A 47 -3.47 -4.82 -15.22
C TYR A 47 -2.07 -4.20 -15.15
N ILE A 48 -1.23 -4.42 -16.14
CA ILE A 48 -0.01 -3.65 -16.36
C ILE A 48 -0.29 -2.57 -17.42
N ILE A 49 0.06 -1.33 -17.10
CA ILE A 49 -0.04 -0.18 -18.01
C ILE A 49 1.26 0.59 -17.86
N GLN A 50 1.98 0.81 -18.96
CA GLN A 50 3.27 1.53 -18.96
C GLN A 50 4.25 1.03 -17.88
N GLY A 51 4.34 -0.29 -17.70
CA GLY A 51 5.25 -0.92 -16.74
C GLY A 51 4.84 -0.85 -15.28
N LYS A 52 3.69 -0.25 -14.93
CA LYS A 52 3.16 -0.20 -13.56
C LYS A 52 1.99 -1.19 -13.41
N ASN A 53 1.91 -1.83 -12.25
CA ASN A 53 0.77 -2.67 -11.89
C ASN A 53 -0.38 -1.81 -11.35
N TYR A 54 -1.50 -1.83 -12.03
CA TYR A 54 -2.74 -1.15 -11.69
C TYR A 54 -3.73 -2.12 -11.06
N VAL A 55 -4.29 -1.72 -9.93
CA VAL A 55 -5.24 -2.50 -9.14
C VAL A 55 -6.52 -1.69 -8.97
N LYS A 56 -7.66 -2.38 -8.99
CA LYS A 56 -8.96 -1.77 -8.72
C LYS A 56 -9.00 -1.29 -7.27
N LEU A 57 -9.34 -0.03 -7.03
CA LEU A 57 -9.35 0.57 -5.69
C LEU A 57 -10.15 -0.28 -4.67
N ARG A 58 -11.32 -0.79 -5.08
CA ARG A 58 -12.18 -1.65 -4.26
C ARG A 58 -11.58 -3.01 -3.94
N ASP A 59 -10.82 -3.58 -4.87
CA ASP A 59 -10.12 -4.86 -4.65
C ASP A 59 -8.99 -4.67 -3.63
N PHE A 60 -8.32 -3.50 -3.66
CA PHE A 60 -7.31 -3.15 -2.66
C PHE A 60 -7.91 -3.00 -1.26
N ALA A 61 -9.06 -2.32 -1.13
CA ALA A 61 -9.80 -2.27 0.14
C ALA A 61 -10.24 -3.66 0.61
N ALA A 62 -10.66 -4.54 -0.31
CA ALA A 62 -11.08 -5.89 0.01
C ALA A 62 -9.96 -6.73 0.63
N ILE A 63 -8.74 -6.70 0.08
CA ILE A 63 -7.61 -7.46 0.66
C ILE A 63 -7.18 -6.90 2.02
N LEU A 64 -7.32 -5.59 2.24
CA LEU A 64 -6.95 -4.94 3.50
C LEU A 64 -8.04 -4.99 4.58
N SER A 65 -9.26 -5.42 4.24
CA SER A 65 -10.45 -5.37 5.11
C SER A 65 -10.29 -6.02 6.49
N LYS A 66 -9.41 -7.03 6.61
CA LYS A 66 -9.12 -7.74 7.86
C LYS A 66 -7.87 -7.24 8.60
N THR A 67 -7.20 -6.22 8.07
CA THR A 67 -5.95 -5.67 8.63
C THR A 67 -6.22 -4.40 9.44
N ASN A 68 -5.19 -3.91 10.13
CA ASN A 68 -5.22 -2.60 10.78
C ASN A 68 -5.19 -1.43 9.76
N LYS A 69 -4.93 -1.71 8.47
CA LYS A 69 -4.94 -0.75 7.35
C LYS A 69 -6.23 -0.82 6.52
N LYS A 70 -7.30 -1.39 7.07
CA LYS A 70 -8.63 -1.34 6.44
C LYS A 70 -9.09 0.10 6.24
N PHE A 71 -9.90 0.34 5.22
CA PHE A 71 -10.55 1.61 4.96
C PHE A 71 -11.84 1.36 4.20
N ASP A 72 -12.83 2.24 4.38
CA ASP A 72 -14.06 2.21 3.59
C ASP A 72 -13.96 3.13 2.38
N ILE A 73 -14.77 2.84 1.36
CA ILE A 73 -14.83 3.64 0.13
C ILE A 73 -16.29 4.02 -0.12
N SER A 74 -16.53 5.33 -0.31
CA SER A 74 -17.83 5.83 -0.78
C SER A 74 -17.64 6.92 -1.84
N PHE A 75 -18.74 7.48 -2.34
CA PHE A 75 -18.71 8.57 -3.32
C PHE A 75 -19.61 9.71 -2.85
N ASP A 76 -19.01 10.89 -2.71
CA ASP A 76 -19.73 12.13 -2.43
C ASP A 76 -20.19 12.74 -3.76
N LYS A 77 -21.50 12.69 -4.02
CA LYS A 77 -22.09 13.22 -5.25
C LYS A 77 -22.02 14.74 -5.36
N GLN A 78 -22.05 15.46 -4.24
CA GLN A 78 -22.02 16.93 -4.23
C GLN A 78 -20.62 17.42 -4.57
N LYS A 79 -19.61 16.81 -3.94
CA LYS A 79 -18.20 17.13 -4.17
C LYS A 79 -17.61 16.43 -5.40
N LYS A 80 -18.36 15.49 -5.99
CA LYS A 80 -17.92 14.61 -7.10
C LYS A 80 -16.59 13.93 -6.79
N ALA A 81 -16.46 13.44 -5.56
CA ALA A 81 -15.20 12.91 -5.03
C ALA A 81 -15.37 11.50 -4.48
N VAL A 82 -14.35 10.68 -4.65
CA VAL A 82 -14.24 9.40 -3.95
C VAL A 82 -13.85 9.70 -2.50
N VAL A 83 -14.56 9.12 -1.54
CA VAL A 83 -14.26 9.28 -0.12
C VAL A 83 -13.55 8.01 0.36
N ILE A 84 -12.41 8.18 1.03
CA ILE A 84 -11.68 7.12 1.71
C ILE A 84 -11.65 7.44 3.19
N GLU A 85 -12.19 6.51 4.00
CA GLU A 85 -12.23 6.64 5.46
C GLU A 85 -11.32 5.57 6.09
N SER A 86 -10.15 5.98 6.56
CA SER A 86 -9.15 5.10 7.16
C SER A 86 -9.68 4.45 8.44
N GLY A 87 -9.35 3.17 8.64
CA GLY A 87 -9.76 2.39 9.81
C GLY A 87 -11.23 1.94 9.80
N LYS A 88 -12.05 2.43 8.88
CA LYS A 88 -13.45 2.01 8.74
C LYS A 88 -13.56 0.65 8.06
N ALA A 89 -14.60 -0.11 8.42
CA ALA A 89 -14.83 -1.44 7.87
C ALA A 89 -15.29 -1.34 6.41
N TYR A 90 -14.60 -2.05 5.51
CA TYR A 90 -15.01 -2.19 4.12
C TYR A 90 -16.01 -3.34 3.96
N ASN A 91 -17.18 -3.04 3.41
CA ASN A 91 -18.19 -4.04 3.09
C ASN A 91 -17.95 -4.64 1.71
N LYS A 92 -17.19 -5.74 1.67
CA LYS A 92 -16.90 -6.47 0.44
C LYS A 92 -18.18 -6.92 -0.26
N THR A 93 -18.21 -6.79 -1.58
CA THR A 93 -19.30 -7.24 -2.47
C THR A 93 -18.85 -8.40 -3.35
N ASP A 94 -19.80 -9.07 -4.00
CA ASP A 94 -19.50 -10.15 -4.95
C ASP A 94 -18.74 -9.69 -6.22
N LYS A 95 -18.64 -8.38 -6.46
CA LYS A 95 -17.86 -7.83 -7.58
C LYS A 95 -16.38 -7.62 -7.23
N ASP A 96 -16.05 -7.62 -5.94
CA ASP A 96 -14.69 -7.40 -5.47
C ASP A 96 -13.85 -8.68 -5.61
N LEU A 97 -12.59 -8.51 -6.01
CA LEU A 97 -11.62 -9.58 -6.28
C LEU A 97 -12.05 -10.55 -7.40
N LYS A 98 -13.04 -10.18 -8.22
CA LYS A 98 -13.40 -10.95 -9.40
C LYS A 98 -12.35 -10.80 -10.49
N GLU A 99 -11.93 -11.94 -11.03
CA GLU A 99 -10.93 -12.02 -12.07
C GLU A 99 -11.26 -11.14 -13.28
N ASN A 100 -10.24 -10.48 -13.82
CA ASN A 100 -10.32 -9.80 -15.10
C ASN A 100 -10.50 -10.84 -16.22
N LYS A 101 -11.69 -10.86 -16.83
CA LYS A 101 -12.03 -11.79 -17.93
C LYS A 101 -11.20 -11.52 -19.18
N GLU A 102 -11.05 -10.24 -19.52
CA GLU A 102 -10.35 -9.81 -20.72
C GLU A 102 -8.84 -9.78 -20.49
N ALA A 103 -8.08 -10.40 -21.40
CA ALA A 103 -6.63 -10.38 -21.40
C ALA A 103 -6.07 -8.96 -21.64
N SER A 104 -6.84 -8.11 -22.31
CA SER A 104 -6.52 -6.69 -22.46
C SER A 104 -7.78 -5.83 -22.40
N ALA A 105 -7.64 -4.60 -21.94
CA ALA A 105 -8.74 -3.65 -21.84
C ALA A 105 -8.24 -2.24 -22.19
N LYS A 106 -9.17 -1.35 -22.50
CA LYS A 106 -8.87 0.06 -22.73
C LYS A 106 -8.85 0.80 -21.40
N ALA A 107 -7.77 1.53 -21.15
CA ALA A 107 -7.65 2.45 -20.02
C ALA A 107 -7.85 3.89 -20.47
N THR A 108 -8.71 4.62 -19.74
CA THR A 108 -8.91 6.06 -19.91
C THR A 108 -8.41 6.77 -18.67
N PHE A 109 -7.34 7.56 -18.80
CA PHE A 109 -6.76 8.26 -17.67
C PHE A 109 -7.56 9.53 -17.33
N SER A 110 -7.70 9.79 -16.03
CA SER A 110 -8.25 11.03 -15.52
C SER A 110 -7.71 11.34 -14.13
N GLU A 111 -7.58 12.62 -13.81
CA GLU A 111 -7.39 13.06 -12.43
C GLU A 111 -8.73 12.92 -11.69
N GLN A 112 -8.69 12.33 -10.50
CA GLN A 112 -9.84 12.20 -9.60
C GLN A 112 -9.54 12.87 -8.28
N ILE A 113 -10.56 13.50 -7.72
CA ILE A 113 -10.53 14.06 -6.36
C ILE A 113 -10.87 12.94 -5.38
N VAL A 114 -9.97 12.70 -4.44
CA VAL A 114 -10.16 11.79 -3.31
C VAL A 114 -10.19 12.60 -2.02
N LEU A 115 -11.19 12.34 -1.18
CA LEU A 115 -11.26 12.86 0.18
C LEU A 115 -10.76 11.76 1.13
N LEU A 116 -9.46 11.78 1.44
CA LEU A 116 -8.83 10.89 2.40
C LEU A 116 -8.97 11.48 3.80
N ASP A 117 -9.82 10.89 4.64
CA ASP A 117 -10.08 11.38 6.00
C ASP A 117 -10.42 12.88 6.03
N ASN A 118 -11.29 13.31 5.10
CA ASN A 118 -11.71 14.69 4.83
C ASN A 118 -10.63 15.62 4.23
N LYS A 119 -9.44 15.12 3.93
CA LYS A 119 -8.41 15.88 3.22
C LYS A 119 -8.47 15.60 1.73
N GLU A 120 -8.46 16.65 0.93
CA GLU A 120 -8.45 16.54 -0.52
C GLU A 120 -7.08 16.10 -1.02
N VAL A 121 -7.06 15.06 -1.85
CA VAL A 121 -5.89 14.55 -2.56
C VAL A 121 -6.29 14.32 -4.02
N LYS A 122 -5.46 14.78 -4.94
CA LYS A 122 -5.62 14.52 -6.38
C LYS A 122 -4.84 13.27 -6.74
N VAL A 123 -5.51 12.31 -7.35
CA VAL A 123 -4.88 11.06 -7.79
C VAL A 123 -5.14 10.83 -9.26
N GLN A 124 -4.12 10.34 -9.97
CA GLN A 124 -4.29 9.90 -11.34
C GLN A 124 -4.87 8.49 -11.34
N THR A 125 -6.00 8.32 -12.04
CA THR A 125 -6.71 7.06 -12.13
C THR A 125 -6.82 6.62 -13.58
N ALA A 126 -6.90 5.30 -13.78
CA ALA A 126 -7.29 4.69 -15.04
C ALA A 126 -8.71 4.13 -14.88
N ASN A 127 -9.66 4.62 -15.66
CA ASN A 127 -10.96 3.99 -15.78
C ASN A 127 -10.85 2.81 -16.77
N ILE A 128 -11.15 1.61 -16.28
CA ILE A 128 -11.17 0.36 -17.06
C ILE A 128 -12.47 -0.36 -16.74
N MET A 129 -13.34 -0.54 -17.74
CA MET A 129 -14.66 -1.18 -17.57
C MET A 129 -15.45 -0.59 -16.39
N ASP A 130 -15.58 0.74 -16.34
CA ASP A 130 -16.32 1.48 -15.30
C ASP A 130 -15.79 1.34 -13.87
N ASN A 131 -14.54 0.90 -13.72
CA ASN A 131 -13.88 0.78 -12.43
C ASN A 131 -12.64 1.67 -12.37
N ASN A 132 -12.37 2.21 -11.17
CA ASN A 132 -11.20 3.03 -10.91
C ASN A 132 -10.00 2.16 -10.55
N TYR A 133 -9.00 2.15 -11.42
CA TYR A 133 -7.72 1.50 -11.21
C TYR A 133 -6.63 2.54 -10.92
N LEU A 134 -5.75 2.22 -9.98
CA LEU A 134 -4.61 3.06 -9.61
C LEU A 134 -3.34 2.21 -9.55
N PRO A 135 -2.15 2.79 -9.76
CA PRO A 135 -0.91 2.08 -9.50
C PRO A 135 -0.90 1.56 -8.06
N ILE A 136 -0.55 0.29 -7.86
CA ILE A 136 -0.58 -0.33 -6.53
C ILE A 136 0.36 0.36 -5.54
N ARG A 137 1.44 0.99 -6.02
CA ARG A 137 2.37 1.78 -5.19
C ARG A 137 1.69 3.04 -4.64
N ASP A 138 1.01 3.78 -5.51
CA ASP A 138 0.28 4.99 -5.16
C ASP A 138 -0.88 4.66 -4.21
N LEU A 139 -1.58 3.54 -4.41
CA LEU A 139 -2.59 3.05 -3.46
C LEU A 139 -1.99 2.72 -2.09
N ALA A 140 -0.87 2.00 -2.07
CA ALA A 140 -0.21 1.62 -0.82
C ALA A 140 0.24 2.87 -0.05
N GLU A 141 0.85 3.85 -0.73
CA GLU A 141 1.23 5.14 -0.14
C GLU A 141 0.01 5.89 0.41
N LEU A 142 -1.08 5.98 -0.38
CA LEU A 142 -2.31 6.70 -0.02
C LEU A 142 -2.91 6.23 1.30
N VAL A 143 -2.83 4.93 1.62
CA VAL A 143 -3.39 4.36 2.86
C VAL A 143 -2.33 3.90 3.86
N GLY A 144 -1.07 4.30 3.64
CA GLY A 144 0.04 4.02 4.56
C GLY A 144 0.37 2.54 4.72
N VAL A 145 0.33 1.78 3.63
CA VAL A 145 0.82 0.39 3.50
C VAL A 145 2.21 0.42 2.89
N LYS A 146 3.17 -0.30 3.49
CA LYS A 146 4.51 -0.41 2.93
C LYS A 146 4.49 -1.39 1.75
N ILE A 147 5.13 -1.02 0.65
CA ILE A 147 5.22 -1.85 -0.56
C ILE A 147 6.67 -2.06 -0.98
N THR A 148 7.06 -3.31 -1.17
CA THR A 148 8.38 -3.72 -1.68
C THR A 148 8.24 -4.69 -2.86
N PHE A 149 9.33 -4.92 -3.57
CA PHE A 149 9.38 -5.94 -4.62
C PHE A 149 10.52 -6.90 -4.32
N ASN A 150 10.18 -8.18 -4.20
CA ASN A 150 11.13 -9.25 -4.01
C ASN A 150 11.72 -9.66 -5.37
N ASN A 151 12.96 -9.28 -5.63
CA ASN A 151 13.61 -9.53 -6.93
C ASN A 151 13.89 -11.02 -7.20
N GLU A 152 14.06 -11.84 -6.17
CA GLU A 152 14.33 -13.27 -6.30
C GLU A 152 13.05 -14.02 -6.64
N LYS A 153 11.98 -13.78 -5.85
CA LYS A 153 10.69 -14.46 -6.01
C LYS A 153 9.80 -13.83 -7.08
N LYS A 154 10.15 -12.62 -7.55
CA LYS A 154 9.33 -11.78 -8.45
C LYS A 154 7.93 -11.49 -7.88
N ILE A 155 7.85 -11.20 -6.58
CA ILE A 155 6.60 -10.97 -5.84
C ILE A 155 6.55 -9.51 -5.37
N VAL A 156 5.38 -8.88 -5.46
CA VAL A 156 5.09 -7.61 -4.80
C VAL A 156 4.66 -7.90 -3.36
N GLU A 157 5.32 -7.30 -2.39
CA GLU A 157 5.07 -7.52 -0.97
C GLU A 157 4.43 -6.27 -0.36
N LEU A 158 3.26 -6.42 0.25
CA LEU A 158 2.55 -5.41 1.02
C LEU A 158 2.70 -5.73 2.51
N LYS A 159 3.03 -4.73 3.32
CA LYS A 159 3.09 -4.84 4.78
C LYS A 159 2.20 -3.79 5.43
N THR A 160 1.24 -4.22 6.24
CA THR A 160 0.28 -3.35 6.94
C THR A 160 0.77 -2.90 8.31
N GLU A 161 1.68 -3.68 8.88
CA GLU A 161 2.36 -3.38 10.12
C GLU A 161 3.86 -3.23 9.91
N GLU A 162 4.41 -2.18 10.49
CA GLU A 162 5.73 -2.34 11.07
C GLU A 162 5.50 -3.21 12.31
N LYS A 163 6.03 -4.44 12.33
CA LYS A 163 6.33 -5.14 13.60
C LYS A 163 6.85 -4.05 14.55
N LYS A 164 6.54 -3.96 15.84
CA LYS A 164 7.25 -3.05 16.78
C LYS A 164 8.03 -3.91 17.75
N CYS A 165 9.28 -3.53 18.07
CA CYS A 165 10.02 -4.22 19.12
C CYS A 165 9.21 -4.03 20.39
N CYS A 166 8.82 -5.12 21.04
CA CYS A 166 8.16 -5.02 22.34
C CYS A 166 9.20 -4.53 23.34
N CYS A 167 9.13 -3.25 23.73
CA CYS A 167 9.79 -2.80 24.94
C CYS A 167 9.03 -3.39 26.13
N CYS A 168 9.73 -4.02 27.08
CA CYS A 168 9.12 -4.66 28.25
C CYS A 168 8.49 -3.69 29.27
N GLY A 169 8.39 -2.39 28.95
CA GLY A 169 7.73 -1.37 29.76
C GLY A 169 8.51 -0.92 31.01
N GLU A 170 9.62 -1.58 31.33
CA GLU A 170 10.44 -1.27 32.51
C GLU A 170 11.35 -0.06 32.28
N LYS A 171 11.38 0.87 33.25
CA LYS A 171 12.17 2.11 33.20
C LYS A 171 13.69 1.88 33.07
N THR A 172 14.14 0.66 33.30
CA THR A 172 15.56 0.24 33.33
C THR A 172 16.03 -0.39 32.02
N CYS A 173 15.16 -0.55 31.03
CA CYS A 173 15.50 -1.19 29.76
C CYS A 173 15.57 -0.18 28.61
N THR A 174 16.62 -0.26 27.81
CA THR A 174 16.74 0.41 26.51
C THR A 174 16.70 -0.65 25.42
N CYS A 175 15.73 -0.54 24.51
CA CYS A 175 15.59 -1.45 23.38
C CYS A 175 16.17 -0.77 22.13
N SER A 176 17.08 -1.46 21.46
CA SER A 176 17.73 -0.99 20.23
C SER A 176 17.65 -2.09 19.16
N GLY A 177 17.52 -1.71 17.89
CA GLY A 177 17.59 -2.65 16.76
C GLY A 177 16.40 -2.63 15.81
N ASP A 178 16.56 -3.39 14.73
CA ASP A 178 15.61 -3.54 13.61
C ASP A 178 14.99 -4.94 13.61
N LYS A 179 13.68 -5.00 13.34
CA LYS A 179 12.88 -6.24 13.53
C LYS A 179 13.13 -7.32 12.49
N GLU A 180 13.81 -7.01 11.40
CA GLU A 180 14.28 -8.00 10.42
C GLU A 180 15.65 -8.57 10.81
N LYS A 181 16.40 -7.87 11.69
CA LYS A 181 17.76 -8.26 12.14
C LYS A 181 17.80 -8.71 13.61
N GLY A 182 16.65 -8.71 14.29
CA GLY A 182 16.51 -9.00 15.72
C GLY A 182 16.53 -7.73 16.58
N CYS A 183 15.65 -7.68 17.59
CA CYS A 183 15.66 -6.64 18.61
C CYS A 183 16.66 -7.03 19.71
N THR A 184 17.55 -6.12 20.12
CA THR A 184 18.39 -6.31 21.31
C THR A 184 17.86 -5.47 22.46
N CYS A 185 17.66 -6.12 23.62
CA CYS A 185 17.31 -5.42 24.85
C CYS A 185 18.58 -5.27 25.69
N GLN A 186 18.97 -4.04 26.00
CA GLN A 186 20.02 -3.76 26.97
C GLN A 186 19.37 -3.33 28.28
N CYS A 187 19.61 -4.09 29.34
CA CYS A 187 19.14 -3.77 30.69
C CYS A 187 20.24 -2.99 31.44
N LYS A 188 19.91 -1.83 32.03
CA LYS A 188 20.87 -0.99 32.76
C LYS A 188 21.38 -1.61 34.08
N LEU A 189 20.91 -2.80 34.45
CA LEU A 189 21.28 -3.49 35.70
C LEU A 189 22.53 -4.39 35.57
N HIS A 190 23.12 -4.52 34.37
CA HIS A 190 24.24 -5.44 34.13
C HIS A 190 25.62 -4.97 34.61
N ASP A 191 25.74 -3.81 35.27
CA ASP A 191 27.03 -3.34 35.84
C ASP A 191 27.38 -3.97 37.21
N LYS A 192 26.57 -4.93 37.70
CA LYS A 192 26.83 -5.62 38.97
C LYS A 192 26.55 -7.11 38.85
N ASP A 193 27.49 -7.86 38.28
CA ASP A 193 27.76 -9.31 38.45
C ASP A 193 26.61 -10.30 38.80
N GLU A 194 25.37 -10.02 38.42
CA GLU A 194 24.24 -10.93 38.55
C GLU A 194 23.87 -11.45 37.16
N LYS A 195 24.16 -12.74 36.97
CA LYS A 195 23.78 -13.52 35.79
C LYS A 195 22.26 -13.47 35.64
N GLU A 196 21.84 -12.86 34.53
CA GLU A 196 20.50 -12.94 33.93
C GLU A 196 19.34 -12.47 34.83
N CYS A 197 18.87 -11.24 34.59
CA CYS A 197 17.64 -10.72 35.17
C CYS A 197 16.44 -11.67 34.88
N PRO A 198 15.58 -11.97 35.89
CA PRO A 198 14.36 -12.78 35.71
C PRO A 198 13.42 -12.27 34.60
N HIS A 199 13.46 -10.95 34.31
CA HIS A 199 12.70 -10.34 33.22
C HIS A 199 13.22 -10.76 31.84
N CYS A 200 14.53 -10.88 31.65
CA CYS A 200 15.13 -11.30 30.37
C CYS A 200 14.75 -12.75 30.01
N LYS A 201 14.68 -13.66 31.00
CA LYS A 201 14.21 -15.04 30.79
C LYS A 201 12.74 -15.14 30.39
N LYS A 202 11.87 -14.31 30.97
CA LYS A 202 10.46 -14.24 30.58
C LYS A 202 10.28 -13.64 29.19
N CYS A 203 11.05 -12.60 28.84
CA CYS A 203 11.06 -12.03 27.50
C CYS A 203 11.56 -13.02 26.44
N GLN A 204 12.69 -13.72 26.65
CA GLN A 204 13.19 -14.73 25.71
C GLN A 204 12.18 -15.85 25.47
N LYS A 205 11.59 -16.42 26.54
CA LYS A 205 10.55 -17.45 26.41
C LYS A 205 9.28 -16.95 25.69
N SER A 206 8.96 -15.66 25.79
CA SER A 206 7.81 -15.07 25.08
C SER A 206 8.08 -14.86 23.58
N MET A 207 9.34 -14.70 23.19
CA MET A 207 9.77 -14.57 21.79
C MET A 207 9.85 -15.95 21.11
N GLU A 208 10.47 -16.95 21.77
CA GLU A 208 10.55 -18.33 21.27
C GLU A 208 9.17 -18.98 21.07
N ASN A 209 8.23 -18.72 21.99
CA ASN A 209 6.85 -19.22 21.88
C ASN A 209 6.02 -18.53 20.78
N LYS A 210 6.45 -17.38 20.24
CA LYS A 210 5.81 -16.74 19.08
C LYS A 210 6.30 -17.35 17.77
N GLU A 211 7.60 -17.58 17.64
CA GLU A 211 8.18 -18.27 16.47
C GLU A 211 7.65 -19.71 16.35
N ALA A 212 7.42 -20.40 17.48
CA ALA A 212 6.81 -21.74 17.48
C ALA A 212 5.30 -21.74 17.14
N LYS A 213 4.57 -20.64 17.41
CA LYS A 213 3.13 -20.51 17.09
C LYS A 213 2.84 -20.06 15.66
N GLU A 214 3.68 -19.20 15.08
CA GLU A 214 3.59 -18.83 13.66
C GLU A 214 3.82 -20.05 12.74
N ASN A 215 4.63 -21.02 13.18
CA ASN A 215 4.88 -22.25 12.43
C ASN A 215 3.83 -23.36 12.65
N ASN A 216 2.82 -23.18 13.52
CA ASN A 216 1.88 -24.26 13.87
C ASN A 216 0.41 -23.84 14.09
N SER A 217 -0.06 -22.71 13.56
CA SER A 217 -1.48 -22.33 13.64
C SER A 217 -2.05 -21.87 12.30
N LYS A 218 -2.60 -22.85 11.56
CA LYS A 218 -3.81 -22.63 10.75
C LYS A 218 -4.91 -22.13 11.69
N SER A 219 -5.64 -21.10 11.23
CA SER A 219 -6.88 -20.57 11.80
C SER A 219 -6.83 -20.20 13.29
N GLU A 220 -6.73 -18.90 13.59
CA GLU A 220 -7.61 -18.22 14.55
C GLU A 220 -7.25 -16.73 14.61
N ASN A 221 -8.16 -15.91 14.10
CA ASN A 221 -8.29 -14.49 14.42
C ASN A 221 -8.02 -14.26 15.90
N ASN A 222 -7.03 -13.44 16.24
CA ASN A 222 -6.93 -12.93 17.59
C ASN A 222 -6.24 -11.58 17.59
N ASN A 223 -7.03 -10.55 17.91
CA ASN A 223 -6.61 -9.33 18.56
C ASN A 223 -6.01 -9.70 19.95
N LYS A 224 -4.90 -10.44 19.98
CA LYS A 224 -4.21 -10.83 21.21
C LYS A 224 -3.07 -9.85 21.43
N GLU A 225 -3.31 -8.95 22.37
CA GLU A 225 -2.27 -8.21 23.08
C GLU A 225 -1.06 -9.11 23.32
N CYS A 226 0.13 -8.55 23.16
CA CYS A 226 1.36 -9.21 23.58
C CYS A 226 1.19 -9.73 25.01
N GLY A 227 1.54 -11.00 25.28
CA GLY A 227 1.41 -11.60 26.61
C GLY A 227 2.18 -10.88 27.73
N CYS A 228 3.04 -9.91 27.39
CA CYS A 228 3.61 -8.97 28.35
C CYS A 228 2.61 -7.93 28.87
N CYS A 229 1.61 -7.51 28.09
CA CYS A 229 0.63 -6.49 28.46
C CYS A 229 -0.59 -7.05 29.21
N SER A 230 -0.86 -8.36 29.13
CA SER A 230 -2.00 -8.97 29.84
C SER A 230 -1.76 -9.14 31.35
N SER A 231 -0.55 -8.89 31.84
CA SER A 231 -0.17 -8.99 33.26
C SER A 231 0.03 -7.64 33.96
N MET A 232 -0.30 -6.52 33.29
CA MET A 232 -0.21 -5.15 33.85
C MET A 232 -1.60 -4.52 34.09
N LYS A 233 -2.66 -5.33 34.19
CA LYS A 233 -3.96 -4.92 34.74
C LYS A 233 -4.13 -5.48 36.14
#